data_AF-A0AA89AR32-F1
#
_entry.id   AF-A0AA89AR32-F1
#
_cell.length_a   1.000
_cell.length_b   1.000
_cell.length_c   1.000
_cell.angle_alpha   90.00
_cell.angle_beta   90.00
_cell.angle_gamma   90.00
#
_symmetry.space_group_name_H-M   'P 1'
#
loop_
_entity.id
_entity.type
_entity.pdbx_description
1 polymer ?
#
loop_
_entity_poly.entity_id
_entity_poly.type
_entity_poly.pdbx_seq_one_letter_code
_entity_poly.pdbx_strand_id
1 'polypeptide(L)'
;MKLPKQVTVGNEEDVSEEAVETTLRRALRFFSTLQAEGGYWPGDYGGILYLLPGMARLISSCLLIYFIYYGAIYVIGLSAIGALHSGLSQEHQREICRYLYNHQ
;
A
#
# COMPACT_ATOMS: atom_id res chain seq x y z
N MET A 1 19.06 -6.16 -16.54
CA MET A 1 20.09 -5.50 -15.72
C MET A 1 20.95 -6.54 -15.02
N LYS A 2 22.28 -6.52 -15.15
CA LYS A 2 23.17 -7.52 -14.53
C LYS A 2 23.64 -7.05 -13.15
N LEU A 3 23.28 -7.81 -12.10
CA LEU A 3 23.72 -7.53 -10.73
C LEU A 3 25.15 -8.06 -10.50
N PRO A 4 26.02 -7.32 -9.81
CA PRO A 4 27.30 -7.83 -9.31
C PRO A 4 27.09 -9.10 -8.47
N LYS A 5 28.09 -9.99 -8.40
CA LYS A 5 28.01 -11.19 -7.55
C LYS A 5 27.79 -10.78 -6.09
N GLN A 6 26.99 -11.57 -5.37
CA GLN A 6 26.77 -11.35 -3.95
C GLN A 6 28.05 -11.71 -3.21
N VAL A 7 28.53 -10.79 -2.38
CA VAL A 7 29.67 -11.01 -1.49
C VAL A 7 29.10 -11.42 -0.13
N THR A 8 29.64 -12.47 0.46
CA THR A 8 29.29 -12.93 1.81
C THR A 8 30.55 -12.84 2.64
N VAL A 9 30.49 -12.18 3.79
CA VAL A 9 31.62 -12.02 4.71
C VAL A 9 31.32 -12.87 5.95
N GLY A 10 32.30 -13.64 6.42
CA GLY A 10 32.17 -14.43 7.65
C GLY A 10 32.10 -13.57 8.92
N ASN A 11 31.67 -14.15 10.05
CA ASN A 11 31.49 -13.43 11.32
C ASN A 11 32.80 -12.86 11.92
N GLU A 12 33.96 -13.32 11.46
CA GLU A 12 35.30 -12.97 11.99
C GLU A 12 36.25 -12.45 10.89
N GLU A 13 35.76 -12.26 9.66
CA GLU A 13 36.55 -11.71 8.56
C GLU A 13 36.44 -10.18 8.51
N ASP A 14 37.57 -9.50 8.40
CA ASP A 14 37.59 -8.05 8.20
C ASP A 14 36.89 -7.68 6.88
N VAL A 15 35.95 -6.75 6.97
CA VAL A 15 35.18 -6.26 5.83
C VAL A 15 36.10 -5.45 4.92
N SER A 16 36.37 -5.96 3.72
CA SER A 16 37.18 -5.25 2.72
C SER A 16 36.39 -4.12 2.03
N GLU A 17 37.09 -3.07 1.61
CA GLU A 17 36.49 -1.96 0.86
C GLU A 17 35.81 -2.43 -0.43
N GLU A 18 36.44 -3.37 -1.15
CA GLU A 18 35.88 -3.97 -2.37
C GLU A 18 34.58 -4.74 -2.11
N ALA A 19 34.47 -5.41 -0.96
CA ALA A 19 33.25 -6.10 -0.55
C ALA A 19 32.11 -5.10 -0.30
N VAL A 20 32.40 -3.98 0.37
CA VAL A 20 31.44 -2.90 0.59
C VAL A 20 31.01 -2.27 -0.72
N GLU A 21 31.95 -1.91 -1.59
CA GLU A 21 31.67 -1.28 -2.87
C GLU A 21 30.80 -2.18 -3.75
N THR A 22 31.13 -3.47 -3.82
CA THR A 22 30.37 -4.45 -4.61
C THR A 22 28.94 -4.60 -4.07
N THR A 23 28.80 -4.65 -2.74
CA THR A 23 27.49 -4.77 -2.08
C THR A 23 26.65 -3.51 -2.28
N LEU A 24 27.22 -2.32 -2.09
CA LEU A 24 26.53 -1.05 -2.30
C LEU A 24 26.13 -0.88 -3.76
N ARG A 25 27.04 -1.17 -4.69
CA ARG A 25 26.75 -1.12 -6.13
C ARG A 25 25.63 -2.08 -6.51
N ARG A 26 25.56 -3.27 -5.90
CA ARG A 26 24.45 -4.21 -6.08
C ARG A 26 23.15 -3.68 -5.49
N ALA A 27 23.18 -3.10 -4.29
CA ALA A 27 22.01 -2.53 -3.63
C ALA A 27 21.44 -1.35 -4.43
N LEU A 28 22.26 -0.37 -4.80
CA LEU A 28 21.83 0.79 -5.61
C LEU A 28 21.23 0.34 -6.95
N ARG A 29 21.88 -0.64 -7.59
CA ARG A 29 21.37 -1.27 -8.79
C ARG A 29 19.99 -1.89 -8.56
N PHE A 30 19.82 -2.67 -7.50
CA PHE A 30 18.52 -3.23 -7.15
C PHE A 30 17.48 -2.14 -6.86
N PHE A 31 17.77 -1.16 -6.01
CA PHE A 31 16.86 -0.06 -5.68
C PHE A 31 16.47 0.76 -6.91
N SER A 32 17.37 0.97 -7.88
CA SER A 32 17.02 1.64 -9.14
C SER A 32 15.96 0.90 -9.94
N THR A 33 15.83 -0.43 -9.80
CA THR A 33 14.76 -1.20 -10.47
C THR A 33 13.38 -1.04 -9.83
N LEU A 34 13.32 -0.53 -8.59
CA LEU A 34 12.08 -0.25 -7.88
C LEU A 34 11.52 1.15 -8.19
N GLN A 35 12.26 1.97 -8.94
CA GLN A 35 11.83 3.32 -9.30
C GLN A 35 10.62 3.22 -10.24
N ALA A 36 9.55 3.93 -9.91
CA ALA A 36 8.38 4.05 -10.78
C ALA A 36 8.72 4.91 -12.01
N GLU A 37 7.89 4.82 -13.06
CA GLU A 37 8.07 5.59 -14.30
C GLU A 37 8.14 7.11 -14.06
N GLY A 38 7.46 7.61 -13.03
CA GLY A 38 7.49 9.01 -12.63
C GLY A 38 8.73 9.44 -11.84
N GLY A 39 9.72 8.55 -11.67
CA GLY A 39 10.98 8.85 -10.97
C GLY A 39 10.93 8.77 -9.45
N TYR A 40 9.78 8.44 -8.86
CA TYR A 40 9.62 8.24 -7.42
C TYR A 40 9.78 6.77 -7.01
N TRP A 41 9.98 6.51 -5.72
CA TRP A 41 10.04 5.16 -5.15
C TRP A 41 8.79 4.88 -4.32
N PRO A 42 7.83 4.08 -4.82
CA PRO A 42 6.68 3.69 -4.04
C PRO A 42 7.13 2.79 -2.88
N GLY A 43 6.63 3.06 -1.68
CA GLY A 43 6.89 2.27 -0.50
C GLY A 43 5.62 2.17 0.33
N ASP A 44 5.45 1.05 1.03
CA ASP A 44 4.37 0.91 2.00
C ASP A 44 4.65 1.84 3.19
N TYR A 45 3.75 2.78 3.44
CA TYR A 45 3.75 3.67 4.60
C TYR A 45 2.57 3.33 5.52
N GLY A 46 2.36 2.04 5.75
CA GLY A 46 1.38 1.50 6.70
C GLY A 46 1.79 1.67 8.17
N GLY A 47 1.04 1.04 9.08
CA GLY A 47 1.32 1.02 10.53
C GLY A 47 0.34 1.82 11.39
N ILE A 48 -0.35 2.82 10.83
CA ILE A 48 -1.44 3.52 11.53
C ILE A 48 -2.76 2.81 11.25
N LEU A 49 -2.99 1.72 11.99
CA LEU A 49 -4.17 0.83 11.86
C LEU A 49 -5.53 1.54 12.06
N TYR A 50 -5.56 2.77 12.57
CA TYR A 50 -6.81 3.53 12.75
C TYR A 50 -7.36 4.18 11.47
N LEU A 51 -6.55 4.33 10.41
CA LEU A 51 -7.01 4.96 9.17
C LEU A 51 -7.92 4.04 8.35
N LEU A 52 -7.62 2.74 8.29
CA LEU A 52 -8.37 1.77 7.46
C LEU A 52 -9.82 1.53 7.96
N PRO A 53 -10.08 1.30 9.26
CA PRO A 53 -11.45 1.18 9.76
C PRO A 53 -12.23 2.50 9.69
N GLY A 54 -11.53 3.64 9.81
CA GLY A 54 -12.12 4.97 9.73
C GLY A 54 -12.69 5.27 8.34
N MET A 55 -11.94 4.99 7.28
CA MET A 55 -12.39 5.21 5.90
C MET A 55 -13.59 4.30 5.52
N ALA A 56 -13.56 3.03 5.91
CA ALA A 56 -14.66 2.11 5.67
C ALA A 56 -15.96 2.53 6.38
N ARG A 57 -15.84 3.01 7.64
CA ARG A 57 -16.99 3.53 8.40
C ARG A 57 -17.46 4.90 7.92
N LEU A 58 -16.55 5.79 7.53
CA LEU A 58 -16.88 7.13 7.03
C LEU A 58 -17.75 7.07 5.77
N ILE A 59 -17.48 6.14 4.84
CA ILE A 59 -18.30 5.93 3.65
C ILE A 59 -19.73 5.48 4.04
N SER A 60 -19.85 4.58 5.02
CA SER A 60 -21.15 4.12 5.54
C SER A 60 -21.90 5.21 6.34
N SER A 61 -21.20 6.04 7.11
CA SER A 61 -21.83 7.14 7.86
C SER A 61 -22.24 8.31 6.97
N CYS A 62 -21.48 8.60 5.90
CA CYS A 62 -21.88 9.59 4.90
C CYS A 62 -23.20 9.19 4.26
N LEU A 63 -23.41 7.91 3.95
CA LEU A 63 -24.67 7.37 3.44
C LEU A 63 -25.87 7.69 4.35
N LEU A 64 -25.69 7.55 5.68
CA LEU A 64 -26.72 7.90 6.66
C LEU A 64 -26.96 9.41 6.73
N ILE A 65 -25.91 10.23 6.69
CA ILE A 65 -26.02 11.70 6.67
C ILE A 65 -26.73 12.16 5.39
N TYR A 66 -26.37 11.62 4.22
CA TYR A 66 -27.02 11.90 2.95
C TYR A 66 -28.48 11.43 2.94
N PHE A 67 -28.81 10.31 3.59
CA PHE A 67 -30.19 9.88 3.77
C PHE A 67 -31.01 10.87 4.61
N ILE A 68 -30.43 11.38 5.70
CA ILE A 68 -31.07 12.36 6.59
C ILE A 68 -31.24 13.72 5.89
N TYR A 69 -30.24 14.18 5.12
CA TYR A 69 -30.24 15.50 4.48
C TYR A 69 -30.95 15.55 3.12
N TYR A 70 -30.86 14.50 2.31
CA TYR A 70 -31.35 14.48 0.91
C TYR A 70 -32.45 13.43 0.66
N GLY A 71 -32.77 12.58 1.64
CA GLY A 71 -33.89 11.64 1.59
C GLY A 71 -33.61 10.31 0.87
N ALA A 72 -34.52 9.35 1.07
CA ALA A 72 -34.38 7.96 0.61
C ALA A 72 -34.24 7.80 -0.92
N ILE A 73 -34.89 8.68 -1.71
CA ILE A 73 -34.91 8.59 -3.18
C ILE A 73 -33.51 8.83 -3.76
N TYR A 74 -32.76 9.78 -3.20
CA TYR A 74 -31.40 10.10 -3.65
C TYR A 74 -30.42 8.94 -3.36
N VAL A 75 -30.58 8.31 -2.19
CA VAL A 75 -29.78 7.15 -1.78
C VAL A 75 -30.07 5.92 -2.64
N ILE A 76 -31.34 5.67 -2.97
CA ILE A 76 -31.74 4.57 -3.86
C ILE A 76 -31.18 4.79 -5.26
N GLY A 77 -31.22 6.02 -5.79
CA GLY A 77 -30.60 6.37 -7.07
C GLY A 77 -29.09 6.13 -7.10
N LEU A 78 -28.36 6.58 -6.08
CA LEU A 78 -26.92 6.29 -5.92
C LEU A 78 -26.63 4.78 -5.81
N SER A 79 -27.51 4.01 -5.16
CA SER A 79 -27.40 2.56 -5.07
C SER A 79 -27.61 1.86 -6.41
N ALA A 80 -28.60 2.32 -7.19
CA ALA A 80 -28.96 1.77 -8.49
C ALA A 80 -27.90 2.05 -9.56
N ILE A 81 -27.17 3.16 -9.43
CA ILE A 81 -26.07 3.55 -10.33
C ILE A 81 -24.75 2.86 -9.91
N GLY A 82 -24.71 2.13 -8.79
CA GLY A 82 -23.50 1.48 -8.27
C GLY A 82 -22.49 2.45 -7.64
N ALA A 83 -22.87 3.73 -7.51
CA ALA A 83 -21.99 4.79 -7.02
C ALA A 83 -21.67 4.67 -5.51
N LEU A 84 -22.45 3.90 -4.75
CA LEU A 84 -22.18 3.66 -3.33
C LEU A 84 -20.89 2.87 -3.07
N HIS A 85 -20.43 2.10 -4.05
CA HIS A 85 -19.17 1.36 -4.02
C HIS A 85 -18.07 2.03 -4.87
N SER A 86 -18.33 3.24 -5.39
CA SER A 86 -17.41 3.90 -6.33
C SER A 86 -16.07 4.32 -5.71
N GLY A 87 -15.99 4.41 -4.37
CA GLY A 87 -14.77 4.79 -3.67
C GLY A 87 -13.79 3.63 -3.38
N LEU A 88 -14.30 2.41 -3.18
CA LEU A 88 -13.48 1.21 -2.93
C LEU A 88 -14.06 0.01 -3.69
N SER A 89 -13.28 -0.53 -4.62
CA SER A 89 -13.66 -1.78 -5.30
C SER A 89 -13.76 -2.96 -4.32
N GLN A 90 -14.48 -4.00 -4.72
CA GLN A 90 -14.61 -5.24 -3.94
C GLN A 90 -13.24 -5.86 -3.61
N GLU A 91 -12.28 -5.77 -4.53
CA GLU A 91 -10.91 -6.25 -4.29
C GLU A 91 -10.17 -5.44 -3.22
N HIS A 92 -10.32 -4.10 -3.21
CA HIS A 92 -9.75 -3.27 -2.15
C HIS A 92 -10.35 -3.63 -0.78
N GLN A 93 -11.66 -3.87 -0.72
CA GLN A 93 -12.32 -4.27 0.53
C GLN A 93 -11.80 -5.62 1.03
N ARG A 94 -11.65 -6.60 0.13
CA ARG A 94 -11.12 -7.92 0.46
C ARG A 94 -9.69 -7.85 0.98
N GLU A 95 -8.86 -7.02 0.35
CA GLU A 95 -7.47 -6.83 0.75
C GLU A 95 -7.34 -6.14 2.11
N ILE A 96 -8.20 -5.14 2.38
CA ILE A 96 -8.27 -4.50 3.70
C ILE A 96 -8.66 -5.50 4.78
N CYS A 97 -9.68 -6.34 4.53
CA CYS A 97 -10.06 -7.39 5.47
C CYS A 97 -8.92 -8.39 5.72
N ARG A 98 -8.21 -8.81 4.66
CA ARG A 98 -7.04 -9.69 4.77
C ARG A 98 -5.93 -9.04 5.60
N TYR A 99 -5.61 -7.78 5.33
CA TYR A 99 -4.61 -7.03 6.06
C TYR A 99 -4.96 -6.92 7.55
N LEU A 100 -6.21 -6.57 7.87
CA LEU A 100 -6.67 -6.49 9.26
C LEU A 100 -6.60 -7.83 9.99
N TYR A 101 -6.97 -8.93 9.33
CA TYR A 101 -6.87 -10.28 9.91
C TYR A 101 -5.41 -10.67 10.21
N ASN A 102 -4.48 -10.37 9.30
CA ASN A 102 -3.07 -10.72 9.47
C ASN A 102 -2.35 -9.89 10.55
N HIS A 103 -2.95 -8.79 11.04
CA HIS A 103 -2.36 -7.89 12.03
C HIS A 103 -3.11 -7.89 13.37
N GLN A 104 -4.00 -8.87 13.61
CA GLN A 104 -4.60 -9.17 14.91
C GLN A 104 -3.74 -10.17 15.68
#